data_AF-A0A371KNY5-F1
#
_entry.id   AF-A0A371KNY5-F1
#
_cell.length_a   1.000
_cell.length_b   1.000
_cell.length_c   1.000
_cell.angle_alpha   90.00
_cell.angle_beta   90.00
_cell.angle_gamma   90.00
#
_symmetry.space_group_name_H-M   'P 1'
#
loop_
_entity.id
_entity.type
_entity.pdbx_description
1 polymer ?
#
loop_
_entity_poly.entity_id
_entity_poly.type
_entity_poly.pdbx_seq_one_letter_code
_entity_poly.pdbx_strand_id
1 'polypeptide(L)'
;MSSPRSLFQTVVDKNVPRGTREDAIGELAEERATAQLRLVVVTSGLDGRYRRQALNALSRCRATDALDKLANDTSLAPPLRERAQEAL
;
A
#
# COMPACT_ATOMS: atom_id res chain seq x y z
N MET A 1 9.41 -1.75 17.53
CA MET A 1 8.83 -1.84 16.18
C MET A 1 9.34 -0.66 15.37
N SER A 2 9.52 -0.85 14.06
CA SER A 2 9.90 0.24 13.16
C SER A 2 8.75 1.22 13.04
N SER A 3 9.02 2.53 12.95
CA SER A 3 7.93 3.50 12.72
C SER A 3 7.25 3.25 11.37
N PRO A 4 5.96 3.59 11.20
CA PRO A 4 5.28 3.53 9.91
C PRO A 4 6.04 4.26 8.79
N ARG A 5 6.68 5.38 9.13
CA ARG A 5 7.49 6.17 8.18
C ARG A 5 8.73 5.40 7.72
N SER A 6 9.46 4.77 8.64
CA SER A 6 10.63 3.96 8.28
C SER A 6 10.23 2.72 7.50
N LEU A 7 9.11 2.08 7.82
CA LEU A 7 8.59 0.95 7.05
C LEU A 7 8.26 1.37 5.61
N PHE A 8 7.59 2.51 5.42
CA PHE A 8 7.36 3.05 4.08
C PHE A 8 8.67 3.29 3.31
N GLN A 9 9.68 3.87 3.96
CA GLN A 9 11.00 4.09 3.36
C GLN A 9 11.64 2.76 2.90
N THR A 10 11.56 1.72 3.72
CA THR A 10 12.00 0.37 3.38
C THR A 10 11.29 -0.16 2.12
N VAL A 11 9.97 0.02 2.03
CA VAL A 11 9.18 -0.45 0.87
C VAL A 11 9.58 0.24 -0.43
N VAL A 12 9.88 1.54 -0.41
CA VAL A 12 10.20 2.30 -1.64
C VAL A 12 11.68 2.23 -2.04
N ASP A 13 12.57 1.85 -1.12
CA ASP A 13 13.99 1.68 -1.41
C ASP A 13 14.22 0.49 -2.36
N LYS A 14 14.86 0.76 -3.50
CA LYS A 14 15.15 -0.23 -4.54
C LYS A 14 16.33 -1.13 -4.17
N ASN A 15 17.17 -0.71 -3.23
CA ASN A 15 18.33 -1.47 -2.76
C ASN A 15 17.94 -2.50 -1.70
N VAL A 16 16.77 -2.34 -1.07
CA VAL A 16 16.28 -3.28 -0.07
C VAL A 16 15.84 -4.59 -0.76
N PRO A 17 16.24 -5.76 -0.22
CA PRO A 17 15.81 -7.04 -0.74
C PRO A 17 14.29 -7.15 -0.82
N ARG A 18 13.83 -7.83 -1.86
CA ARG A 18 12.40 -8.03 -2.13
C ARG A 18 11.62 -8.53 -0.91
N GLY A 19 12.12 -9.56 -0.22
CA GLY A 19 11.46 -10.13 0.96
C GLY A 19 11.24 -9.08 2.05
N THR A 20 12.29 -8.33 2.41
CA THR A 20 12.24 -7.26 3.41
C THR A 20 11.24 -6.16 3.05
N ARG A 21 11.07 -5.85 1.76
CA ARG A 21 10.05 -4.89 1.30
C ARG A 21 8.64 -5.43 1.45
N GLU A 22 8.42 -6.73 1.21
CA GLU A 22 7.13 -7.38 1.42
C GLU A 22 6.78 -7.47 2.91
N ASP A 23 7.77 -7.81 3.74
CA ASP A 23 7.63 -7.87 5.20
C ASP A 23 7.26 -6.50 5.76
N ALA A 24 7.91 -5.43 5.29
CA ALA A 24 7.58 -4.07 5.70
C ALA A 24 6.13 -3.67 5.36
N ILE A 25 5.54 -4.16 4.26
CA ILE A 25 4.11 -3.96 3.96
C ILE A 25 3.25 -4.75 4.94
N GLY A 26 3.68 -5.95 5.34
CA GLY A 26 3.04 -6.75 6.38
C GLY A 26 3.01 -6.01 7.72
N GLU A 27 4.17 -5.51 8.17
CA GLU A 27 4.30 -4.73 9.41
C GLU A 27 3.41 -3.46 9.37
N LEU A 28 3.35 -2.75 8.25
CA LEU A 28 2.42 -1.62 8.08
C LEU A 28 0.95 -2.03 8.25
N ALA A 29 0.58 -3.24 7.83
CA ALA A 29 -0.77 -3.76 7.99
C ALA A 29 -1.07 -4.11 9.46
N GLU A 30 -0.11 -4.73 10.16
CA GLU A 30 -0.20 -5.06 11.58
C GLU A 30 -0.37 -3.80 12.43
N GLU A 31 0.39 -2.75 12.13
CA GLU A 31 0.29 -1.44 12.80
C GLU A 31 -0.93 -0.62 12.37
N ARG A 32 -1.76 -1.12 11.44
CA ARG A 32 -2.88 -0.39 10.82
C ARG A 32 -2.46 0.98 10.28
N ALA A 33 -1.25 1.07 9.73
CA ALA A 33 -0.68 2.28 9.15
C ALA A 33 -1.28 2.57 7.76
N THR A 34 -2.59 2.81 7.70
CA THR A 34 -3.37 2.94 6.47
C THR A 34 -2.93 4.12 5.59
N ALA A 35 -2.45 5.21 6.19
CA ALA A 35 -1.90 6.34 5.46
C ALA A 35 -0.66 5.94 4.65
N GLN A 36 0.28 5.21 5.27
CA GLN A 36 1.50 4.73 4.63
C GLN A 36 1.21 3.64 3.60
N LEU A 37 0.29 2.71 3.90
CA LEU A 37 -0.17 1.73 2.91
C LEU A 37 -0.76 2.41 1.67
N ARG A 38 -1.60 3.44 1.83
CA ARG A 38 -2.10 4.23 0.71
C ARG A 38 -0.97 4.90 -0.08
N LEU A 39 0.04 5.45 0.60
CA LEU A 39 1.22 6.02 -0.08
C LEU A 39 1.95 4.96 -0.92
N VAL A 40 2.11 3.72 -0.43
CA VAL A 40 2.67 2.62 -1.22
C VAL A 40 1.83 2.35 -2.48
N VAL A 41 0.50 2.37 -2.38
CA VAL A 41 -0.39 2.17 -3.54
C VAL A 41 -0.23 3.27 -4.58
N VAL A 42 -0.08 4.53 -4.19
CA VAL A 42 -0.01 5.66 -5.15
C VAL A 42 1.40 5.92 -5.70
N THR A 43 2.45 5.39 -5.05
CA THR A 43 3.84 5.63 -5.46
C THR A 43 4.10 5.12 -6.88
N SER A 44 4.30 6.04 -7.81
CA SER A 44 4.67 5.75 -9.21
C SER A 44 6.08 5.18 -9.31
N GLY A 45 6.31 4.27 -10.25
CA GLY A 45 7.62 3.64 -10.45
C GLY A 45 7.97 2.56 -9.41
N LEU A 46 7.07 2.32 -8.44
CA LEU A 46 7.09 1.13 -7.61
C LEU A 46 6.53 -0.06 -8.40
N ASP A 47 7.14 -1.23 -8.24
CA ASP A 47 6.62 -2.46 -8.84
C ASP A 47 5.15 -2.68 -8.42
N GLY A 48 4.30 -2.93 -9.42
CA GLY A 48 2.86 -3.11 -9.23
C GLY A 48 2.51 -4.21 -8.22
N ARG A 49 3.41 -5.16 -7.96
CA ARG A 49 3.21 -6.16 -6.91
C ARG A 49 3.11 -5.57 -5.52
N TYR A 50 3.98 -4.61 -5.17
CA TYR A 50 3.97 -3.95 -3.86
C TYR A 50 2.72 -3.08 -3.73
N ARG A 51 2.33 -2.40 -4.82
CA ARG A 51 1.10 -1.60 -4.88
C ARG A 51 -0.14 -2.47 -4.64
N ARG A 52 -0.23 -3.65 -5.27
CA ARG A 52 -1.32 -4.61 -5.04
C ARG A 52 -1.31 -5.20 -3.64
N GLN A 53 -0.12 -5.52 -3.10
CA GLN A 53 0.01 -6.04 -1.74
C GLN A 53 -0.46 -5.02 -0.71
N ALA A 54 -0.08 -3.75 -0.87
CA ALA A 54 -0.54 -2.66 0.01
C ALA A 54 -2.05 -2.43 -0.09
N LEU A 55 -2.65 -2.53 -1.28
CA LEU A 55 -4.10 -2.45 -1.45
C LEU A 55 -4.81 -3.61 -0.72
N ASN A 56 -4.31 -4.83 -0.88
CA ASN A 56 -4.86 -5.99 -0.15
C ASN A 56 -4.71 -5.82 1.38
N ALA A 57 -3.61 -5.22 1.85
CA ALA A 57 -3.42 -4.88 3.25
C ALA A 57 -4.47 -3.85 3.74
N LEU A 58 -4.75 -2.80 2.96
CA LEU A 58 -5.80 -1.82 3.28
C LEU A 58 -7.18 -2.48 3.42
N SER A 59 -7.50 -3.43 2.55
CA SER A 59 -8.73 -4.23 2.63
C SER A 59 -8.79 -5.04 3.93
N ARG A 60 -7.71 -5.73 4.31
CA ARG A 60 -7.61 -6.47 5.59
C ARG A 60 -7.76 -5.55 6.81
N CYS A 61 -7.21 -4.34 6.74
CA CYS A 61 -7.35 -3.33 7.79
C CYS A 61 -8.74 -2.68 7.85
N ARG A 62 -9.65 -3.01 6.91
CA ARG A 62 -10.95 -2.34 6.73
C ARG A 62 -10.83 -0.82 6.60
N ALA A 63 -9.81 -0.38 5.87
CA ALA A 63 -9.48 1.03 5.70
C ALA A 63 -10.38 1.68 4.63
N THR A 64 -11.70 1.68 4.85
CA THR A 64 -12.71 2.12 3.88
C THR A 64 -12.43 3.52 3.33
N ASP A 65 -12.07 4.49 4.19
CA ASP A 65 -11.75 5.86 3.76
C ASP A 65 -10.52 5.92 2.84
N ALA A 66 -9.54 5.04 3.05
CA ALA A 66 -8.35 4.98 2.22
C ALA A 66 -8.65 4.29 0.88
N LEU A 67 -9.49 3.26 0.90
CA LEU A 67 -9.93 2.54 -0.29
C LEU A 67 -10.83 3.40 -1.19
N ASP A 68 -11.76 4.14 -0.62
CA ASP A 68 -12.62 5.08 -1.36
C ASP A 68 -11.80 6.19 -2.03
N LYS A 69 -10.81 6.74 -1.32
CA LYS A 69 -9.86 7.69 -1.92
C LYS A 69 -9.10 7.09 -3.09
N LEU A 70 -8.69 5.82 -3.00
CA LEU A 70 -7.97 5.13 -4.07
C LEU A 70 -8.88 4.81 -5.26
N ALA A 71 -10.13 4.40 -5.02
CA ALA A 71 -11.10 4.14 -6.08
C ALA A 71 -11.40 5.40 -6.92
N ASN A 72 -11.43 6.56 -6.27
CA ASN A 72 -11.70 7.84 -6.92
C ASN A 72 -10.45 8.57 -7.46
N ASP A 73 -9.23 8.05 -7.25
CA ASP A 73 -7.98 8.71 -7.64
C ASP A 73 -7.65 8.47 -9.13
N THR A 74 -8.00 9.45 -9.99
CA THR A 74 -7.78 9.40 -11.43
C THR A 74 -6.33 9.33 -11.88
N SER A 75 -5.36 9.59 -10.99
CA SER A 75 -3.93 9.41 -11.29
C SER A 75 -3.53 7.93 -11.29
N LEU A 76 -4.36 7.06 -10.72
CA LEU A 76 -4.11 5.61 -10.67
C LEU A 76 -4.59 4.91 -11.93
N ALA A 77 -3.84 3.87 -12.30
CA ALA A 77 -4.25 2.98 -13.37
C ALA A 77 -5.63 2.37 -13.06
N PRO A 78 -6.54 2.24 -14.06
CA PRO A 78 -7.88 1.71 -13.85
C PRO A 78 -7.94 0.40 -13.04
N PRO A 79 -7.05 -0.59 -13.25
CA PRO A 79 -7.09 -1.84 -12.49
C PRO A 79 -6.84 -1.67 -10.98
N LEU A 80 -6.13 -0.63 -10.55
CA LEU A 80 -5.93 -0.35 -9.12
C LEU A 80 -7.17 0.31 -8.50
N ARG A 81 -7.86 1.18 -9.25
CA ARG A 81 -9.10 1.82 -8.82
C ARG A 81 -10.23 0.80 -8.68
N GLU A 82 -10.40 -0.05 -9.68
CA GLU A 82 -11.40 -1.12 -9.68
C GLU A 82 -11.21 -2.05 -8.50
N ARG A 83 -9.97 -2.51 -8.24
CA ARG A 83 -9.68 -3.33 -7.06
C ARG A 83 -9.90 -2.61 -5.74
N ALA A 84 -9.68 -1.30 -5.66
CA ALA A 84 -9.98 -0.54 -4.46
C ALA A 84 -11.49 -0.47 -4.22
N GLN A 85 -12.27 -0.31 -5.29
CA GLN A 85 -13.74 -0.32 -5.24
C GLN A 85 -14.31 -1.68 -4.83
N GLU A 86 -13.74 -2.78 -5.34
CA GLU A 86 -14.12 -4.15 -4.95
C GLU A 86 -13.81 -4.48 -3.48
N ALA A 87 -12.89 -3.72 -2.87
CA ALA A 87 -12.42 -3.94 -1.51
C ALA A 87 -13.12 -3.09 -0.45
N LEU A 88 -14.02 -2.18 -0.86
CA LEU A 88 -14.92 -1.40 0.00
C LEU A 88 -16.05 -2.26 0.55
#